data_AF-A0A5N6MHZ4-F1
#
_entry.id   AF-A0A5N6MHZ4-F1
#
_cell.length_a   1.000
_cell.length_b   1.000
_cell.length_c   1.000
_cell.angle_alpha   90.00
_cell.angle_beta   90.00
_cell.angle_gamma   90.00
#
_symmetry.space_group_name_H-M   'P 1'
#
loop_
_entity.id
_entity.type
_entity.pdbx_description
1 polymer ?
#
loop_
_entity_poly.entity_id
_entity_poly.type
_entity_poly.pdbx_seq_one_letter_code
_entity_poly.pdbx_strand_id
1 'polypeptide(L)'
;MSTEPADGTPRNPYRVSAPADILSLIPHTLGFEPRESLVLMGLCGGRLGATLRLDLPPGQAARAGNAAYAATACRFLAADTEADGVLLAMYTDAPWQDPANPPYRPLVRRLEKELDKAGIPLQDGWLVGEHTWRDYFCLRPGCCPWPGTPRSRIADSMLNTELVYRGSAFAATLERAVAESFPGQWPNGSTVAREQERFAGQLAGRWCERDQFRLTLRLWTECFAGALPRSAGQGADHAPGAGAAPYAEDISGSEAGNREEPPHRNAECAGFLLASLADRQVRDTLLVLAAVGEEAAFHGAEANGLVRRQLHPPLLPGAAPAGLREPVAFPVPRARRPQRAAAEFRSILVGQGINAPDWTLLDRAHAVFTDLVPVAGGDSKAALLSLLAWMEWARGRGSRAQIYLEHALEARAGYRLALLLRELLGTGILPDWTRSRTGSWPGIPDG
;
A
#
# COMPACT_ATOMS: atom_id res chain seq x y z
N MET A 1 -38.50 14.82 -16.65
CA MET A 1 -38.79 14.63 -15.21
C MET A 1 -38.97 13.13 -15.01
N SER A 2 -37.92 12.36 -14.77
CA SER A 2 -37.01 12.30 -13.61
C SER A 2 -37.27 10.94 -12.97
N THR A 3 -36.40 9.99 -13.28
CA THR A 3 -36.23 8.73 -12.55
C THR A 3 -34.73 8.53 -12.42
N GLU A 4 -34.15 9.09 -11.34
CA GLU A 4 -32.87 8.64 -10.81
C GLU A 4 -33.12 7.32 -10.06
N PRO A 5 -32.35 6.24 -10.31
CA PRO A 5 -32.35 5.10 -9.43
C PRO A 5 -31.48 5.40 -8.20
N ALA A 6 -32.04 5.11 -7.03
CA ALA A 6 -31.46 5.31 -5.73
C ALA A 6 -30.23 4.41 -5.48
N ASP A 7 -29.19 5.09 -5.03
CA ASP A 7 -28.10 4.73 -4.11
C ASP A 7 -27.98 3.28 -3.60
N GLY A 8 -26.75 2.78 -3.66
CA GLY A 8 -26.36 1.42 -3.30
C GLY A 8 -26.50 1.13 -1.80
N THR A 9 -27.16 0.01 -1.50
CA THR A 9 -27.39 -0.51 -0.17
C THR A 9 -26.09 -0.69 0.63
N PRO A 10 -26.02 -0.32 1.92
CA PRO A 10 -24.85 -0.62 2.76
C PRO A 10 -24.70 -2.13 2.95
N ARG A 11 -23.55 -2.64 2.51
CA ARG A 11 -23.09 -4.05 2.58
C ARG A 11 -23.05 -4.55 4.05
N ASN A 12 -23.48 -5.78 4.28
CA ASN A 12 -23.72 -6.37 5.60
C ASN A 12 -22.41 -6.46 6.44
N PRO A 13 -22.31 -5.84 7.63
CA PRO A 13 -21.10 -5.90 8.46
C PRO A 13 -20.84 -7.31 8.98
N TYR A 14 -19.60 -7.79 8.86
CA TYR A 14 -19.18 -9.09 9.38
C TYR A 14 -19.43 -9.16 10.90
N ARG A 15 -20.16 -10.19 11.36
CA ARG A 15 -20.43 -10.37 12.78
C ARG A 15 -19.30 -11.14 13.44
N VAL A 16 -18.44 -10.41 14.14
CA VAL A 16 -17.42 -10.98 15.02
C VAL A 16 -18.10 -11.55 16.26
N SER A 17 -17.89 -12.84 16.54
CA SER A 17 -18.56 -13.55 17.64
C SER A 17 -17.60 -14.14 18.67
N ALA A 18 -16.34 -14.35 18.30
CA ALA A 18 -15.29 -14.88 19.17
C ALA A 18 -13.92 -14.25 18.88
N PRO A 19 -12.96 -14.32 19.82
CA PRO A 19 -11.59 -13.86 19.58
C PRO A 19 -10.92 -14.46 18.33
N ALA A 20 -11.24 -15.73 18.01
CA ALA A 20 -10.72 -16.39 16.81
C ALA A 20 -11.16 -15.68 15.51
N ASP A 21 -12.37 -15.10 15.48
CA ASP A 21 -12.84 -14.31 14.34
C ASP A 21 -11.97 -13.05 14.19
N ILE A 22 -11.73 -12.32 15.29
CA ILE A 22 -10.88 -11.12 15.28
C ILE A 22 -9.47 -11.45 14.79
N LEU A 23 -8.85 -12.50 15.36
CA LEU A 23 -7.50 -12.90 14.99
C LEU A 23 -7.40 -13.40 13.55
N SER A 24 -8.47 -13.97 12.99
CA SER A 24 -8.51 -14.34 11.56
C SER A 24 -8.58 -13.12 10.63
N LEU A 25 -9.22 -12.02 11.05
CA LEU A 25 -9.34 -10.83 10.21
C LEU A 25 -7.98 -10.13 9.98
N ILE A 26 -7.07 -10.21 10.96
CA ILE A 26 -5.78 -9.51 10.94
C ILE A 26 -4.94 -9.85 9.70
N PRO A 27 -4.58 -11.12 9.41
CA PRO A 27 -3.76 -11.46 8.25
C PRO A 27 -4.43 -11.10 6.93
N HIS A 28 -5.76 -11.25 6.82
CA HIS A 28 -6.53 -10.81 5.65
C HIS A 28 -6.49 -9.29 5.45
N THR A 29 -6.56 -8.52 6.53
CA THR A 29 -6.48 -7.05 6.50
C THR A 29 -5.08 -6.57 6.12
N LEU A 30 -4.05 -7.23 6.64
CA LEU A 30 -2.64 -6.92 6.35
C LEU A 30 -2.19 -7.42 4.98
N GLY A 31 -2.84 -8.48 4.46
CA GLY A 31 -2.44 -9.22 3.26
C GLY A 31 -1.27 -10.19 3.47
N PHE A 32 -0.83 -10.37 4.72
CA PHE A 32 0.21 -11.33 5.09
C PHE A 32 0.09 -11.75 6.56
N GLU A 33 0.69 -12.88 6.92
CA GLU A 33 0.80 -13.34 8.31
C GLU A 33 1.83 -12.49 9.09
N PRO A 34 1.42 -11.73 10.12
CA PRO A 34 2.34 -10.93 10.90
C PRO A 34 3.23 -11.79 11.81
N ARG A 35 4.50 -11.37 11.98
CA ARG A 35 5.48 -11.96 12.90
C ARG A 35 6.22 -10.85 13.64
N GLU A 36 6.62 -11.09 14.88
CA GLU A 36 7.27 -10.10 15.75
C GLU A 36 6.60 -8.71 15.66
N SER A 37 5.27 -8.69 15.79
CA SER A 37 4.43 -7.54 15.50
C SER A 37 3.46 -7.23 16.63
N LEU A 38 3.23 -5.95 16.89
CA LEU A 38 2.09 -5.46 17.64
C LEU A 38 1.03 -4.96 16.65
N VAL A 39 -0.15 -5.57 16.68
CA VAL A 39 -1.32 -5.12 15.92
C VAL A 39 -2.33 -4.51 16.88
N LEU A 40 -2.77 -3.29 16.58
CA LEU A 40 -3.78 -2.56 17.33
C LEU A 40 -4.95 -2.26 16.39
N MET A 41 -6.16 -2.61 16.81
CA MET A 41 -7.38 -2.37 16.03
C MET A 41 -8.27 -1.40 16.80
N GLY A 42 -8.58 -0.25 16.20
CA GLY A 42 -9.53 0.70 16.77
C GLY A 42 -10.94 0.11 16.81
N LEU A 43 -11.75 0.58 17.76
CA LEU A 43 -13.16 0.28 17.88
C LEU A 43 -13.96 1.58 17.84
N CYS A 44 -15.13 1.54 17.21
CA CYS A 44 -16.12 2.62 17.25
C CYS A 44 -17.51 1.99 17.32
N GLY A 45 -18.21 2.14 18.45
CA GLY A 45 -19.56 1.60 18.64
C GLY A 45 -19.63 0.08 18.45
N GLY A 46 -18.59 -0.64 18.84
CA GLY A 46 -18.48 -2.10 18.69
C GLY A 46 -18.11 -2.59 17.28
N ARG A 47 -17.76 -1.68 16.36
CA ARG A 47 -17.24 -2.03 15.03
C ARG A 47 -15.73 -1.84 14.99
N LEU A 48 -15.03 -2.76 14.31
CA LEU A 48 -13.60 -2.61 14.05
C LEU A 48 -13.36 -1.46 13.08
N GLY A 49 -12.46 -0.55 13.47
CA GLY A 49 -12.00 0.59 12.69
C GLY A 49 -10.61 0.35 12.12
N ALA A 50 -9.76 1.38 12.17
CA ALA A 50 -8.40 1.31 11.64
C ALA A 50 -7.56 0.20 12.30
N THR A 51 -6.81 -0.54 11.48
CA THR A 51 -5.83 -1.54 11.94
C THR A 51 -4.42 -0.98 11.78
N LEU A 52 -3.70 -0.84 12.89
CA LEU A 52 -2.33 -0.38 12.96
C LEU A 52 -1.42 -1.57 13.29
N ARG A 53 -0.44 -1.85 12.42
CA ARG A 53 0.62 -2.84 12.68
C ARG A 53 1.96 -2.14 12.86
N LEU A 54 2.65 -2.48 13.95
CA LEU A 54 3.98 -2.00 14.28
C LEU A 54 4.91 -3.19 14.53
N ASP A 55 6.18 -3.08 14.12
CA ASP A 55 7.20 -4.06 14.52
C ASP A 55 7.41 -4.01 16.03
N LEU A 56 7.53 -5.17 16.67
CA LEU A 56 7.90 -5.21 18.08
C LEU A 56 9.32 -4.65 18.25
N PRO A 57 9.57 -3.83 19.28
CA PRO A 57 10.91 -3.31 19.52
C PRO A 57 11.86 -4.48 19.79
N PRO A 58 13.08 -4.48 19.20
CA PRO A 58 14.01 -5.58 19.37
C PRO A 58 14.49 -5.67 20.83
N GLY A 59 14.30 -6.85 21.43
CA GLY A 59 14.48 -7.04 22.86
C GLY A 59 13.38 -6.34 23.68
N GLN A 60 13.20 -6.73 24.94
CA GLN A 60 12.26 -6.06 25.84
C GLN A 60 12.79 -4.66 26.17
N ALA A 61 12.57 -3.70 25.27
CA ALA A 61 13.26 -2.43 25.23
C ALA A 61 13.28 -1.69 26.57
N ALA A 62 14.34 -0.92 26.79
CA ALA A 62 14.50 -0.09 27.97
C ALA A 62 13.27 0.80 28.18
N ARG A 63 12.96 1.13 29.44
CA ARG A 63 11.74 1.87 29.84
C ARG A 63 11.48 3.15 29.01
N ALA A 64 12.53 3.87 28.62
CA ALA A 64 12.43 5.05 27.77
C ALA A 64 11.96 4.73 26.34
N GLY A 65 12.44 3.63 25.76
CA GLY A 65 12.02 3.14 24.44
C GLY A 65 10.53 2.75 24.43
N ASN A 66 10.06 2.08 25.48
CA ASN A 66 8.63 1.72 25.61
C ASN A 66 7.71 2.95 25.70
N ALA A 67 8.17 4.03 26.33
CA ALA A 67 7.41 5.28 26.42
C ALA A 67 7.26 5.96 25.06
N ALA A 68 8.36 6.09 24.31
CA ALA A 68 8.33 6.67 22.98
C ALA A 68 7.48 5.83 22.02
N TYR A 69 7.65 4.50 22.05
CA TYR A 69 6.88 3.57 21.25
C TYR A 69 5.38 3.67 21.52
N ALA A 70 4.97 3.60 22.79
CA ALA A 70 3.57 3.67 23.17
C ALA A 70 2.93 5.02 22.81
N ALA A 71 3.66 6.12 23.01
CA ALA A 71 3.21 7.44 22.59
C ALA A 71 3.01 7.51 21.07
N THR A 72 3.90 6.90 20.28
CA THR A 72 3.77 6.82 18.82
C THR A 72 2.54 6.02 18.40
N ALA A 73 2.35 4.82 18.95
CA ALA A 73 1.17 4.00 18.67
C ALA A 73 -0.13 4.73 19.03
N CYS A 74 -0.18 5.37 20.21
CA CYS A 74 -1.32 6.15 20.67
C CYS A 74 -1.61 7.34 19.75
N ARG A 75 -0.59 8.06 19.27
CA ARG A 75 -0.79 9.19 18.33
C ARG A 75 -1.45 8.75 17.02
N PHE A 76 -1.14 7.56 16.53
CA PHE A 76 -1.76 7.03 15.30
C PHE A 76 -3.21 6.62 15.53
N LEU A 77 -3.52 5.99 16.66
CA LEU A 77 -4.88 5.56 16.96
C LEU A 77 -5.79 6.73 17.34
N ALA A 78 -5.28 7.67 18.12
CA ALA A 78 -6.00 8.89 18.50
C ALA A 78 -6.21 9.88 17.34
N ALA A 79 -5.66 9.57 16.16
CA ALA A 79 -5.97 10.30 14.94
C ALA A 79 -7.44 10.08 14.52
N ASP A 80 -7.96 8.87 14.74
CA ASP A 80 -9.38 8.57 14.56
C ASP A 80 -10.17 9.10 15.77
N THR A 81 -10.79 10.27 15.60
CA THR A 81 -11.56 10.93 16.66
C THR A 81 -12.87 10.23 16.99
N GLU A 82 -13.32 9.27 16.16
CA GLU A 82 -14.53 8.48 16.43
C GLU A 82 -14.24 7.22 17.25
N ALA A 83 -12.96 6.86 17.42
CA ALA A 83 -12.60 5.66 18.17
C ALA A 83 -12.98 5.78 19.65
N ASP A 84 -13.51 4.70 20.22
CA ASP A 84 -13.92 4.56 21.62
C ASP A 84 -13.20 3.43 22.38
N GLY A 85 -12.31 2.71 21.69
CA GLY A 85 -11.51 1.65 22.27
C GLY A 85 -10.50 1.06 21.31
N VAL A 86 -9.65 0.19 21.85
CA VAL A 86 -8.60 -0.52 21.09
C VAL A 86 -8.56 -1.99 21.48
N LEU A 87 -8.35 -2.87 20.51
CA LEU A 87 -7.98 -4.27 20.70
C LEU A 87 -6.50 -4.48 20.36
N LEU A 88 -5.85 -5.40 21.04
CA LEU A 88 -4.44 -5.74 20.83
C LEU A 88 -4.26 -7.18 20.37
N ALA A 89 -3.42 -7.41 19.36
CA ALA A 89 -2.88 -8.72 19.05
C ALA A 89 -1.36 -8.62 18.94
N MET A 90 -0.65 -9.38 19.78
CA MET A 90 0.80 -9.42 19.81
C MET A 90 1.28 -10.73 19.19
N TYR A 91 1.94 -10.63 18.05
CA TYR A 91 2.52 -11.75 17.33
C TYR A 91 3.99 -11.90 17.72
N THR A 92 4.33 -12.92 18.50
CA THR A 92 5.72 -13.20 18.90
C THR A 92 5.85 -14.61 19.44
N ASP A 93 7.03 -15.19 19.24
CA ASP A 93 7.42 -16.48 19.82
C ASP A 93 8.18 -16.30 21.15
N ALA A 94 8.20 -15.08 21.71
CA ALA A 94 8.77 -14.81 23.01
C ALA A 94 8.12 -15.70 24.09
N PRO A 95 8.92 -16.38 24.93
CA PRO A 95 8.39 -17.36 25.86
C PRO A 95 7.51 -16.71 26.93
N TRP A 96 6.29 -17.21 27.07
CA TRP A 96 5.47 -17.03 28.26
C TRP A 96 5.52 -18.33 29.04
N GLN A 97 6.13 -18.32 30.23
CA GLN A 97 6.14 -19.46 31.16
C GLN A 97 5.19 -19.19 32.31
N ASP A 98 4.39 -20.15 32.77
CA ASP A 98 3.58 -20.05 33.99
C ASP A 98 4.51 -20.30 35.19
N PRO A 99 4.58 -19.42 36.23
CA PRO A 99 3.72 -18.27 36.57
C PRO A 99 4.29 -16.90 36.22
N ALA A 100 5.17 -16.81 35.22
CA ALA A 100 5.75 -15.55 34.79
C ALA A 100 4.71 -14.63 34.12
N ASN A 101 5.06 -13.34 34.12
CA ASN A 101 4.30 -12.33 33.41
C ASN A 101 4.35 -12.57 31.88
N PRO A 102 3.32 -12.14 31.13
CA PRO A 102 3.36 -12.19 29.68
C PRO A 102 4.52 -11.36 29.11
N PRO A 103 5.03 -11.73 27.93
CA PRO A 103 6.12 -11.02 27.27
C PRO A 103 5.70 -9.58 26.95
N TYR A 104 6.65 -8.63 26.98
CA TYR A 104 6.40 -7.20 26.72
C TYR A 104 5.40 -6.51 27.67
N ARG A 105 5.10 -7.07 28.85
CA ARG A 105 4.22 -6.44 29.86
C ARG A 105 4.54 -4.97 30.19
N PRO A 106 5.81 -4.53 30.32
CA PRO A 106 6.11 -3.12 30.55
C PRO A 106 5.67 -2.19 29.40
N LEU A 107 5.72 -2.67 28.16
CA LEU A 107 5.26 -1.94 26.98
C LEU A 107 3.73 -1.87 26.96
N VAL A 108 3.03 -2.98 27.15
CA VAL A 108 1.55 -3.00 27.17
C VAL A 108 1.00 -2.11 28.28
N ARG A 109 1.59 -2.15 29.49
CA ARG A 109 1.22 -1.22 30.57
C ARG A 109 1.43 0.24 30.24
N ARG A 110 2.37 0.55 29.35
CA ARG A 110 2.59 1.93 28.91
C ARG A 110 1.58 2.32 27.83
N LEU A 111 1.25 1.40 26.91
CA LEU A 111 0.19 1.56 25.92
C LEU A 111 -1.16 1.81 26.59
N GLU A 112 -1.59 0.96 27.52
CA GLU A 112 -2.80 1.14 28.34
C GLU A 112 -2.88 2.57 28.89
N LYS A 113 -1.82 3.03 29.56
CA LYS A 113 -1.79 4.37 30.15
C LYS A 113 -1.87 5.52 29.17
N GLU A 114 -1.29 5.40 27.97
CA GLU A 114 -1.38 6.48 26.98
C GLU A 114 -2.76 6.47 26.30
N LEU A 115 -3.28 5.29 25.98
CA LEU A 115 -4.60 5.08 25.39
C LEU A 115 -5.73 5.55 26.31
N ASP A 116 -5.64 5.25 27.61
CA ASP A 116 -6.59 5.71 28.63
C ASP A 116 -6.64 7.25 28.70
N LYS A 117 -5.48 7.92 28.65
CA LYS A 117 -5.42 9.39 28.64
C LYS A 117 -6.02 10.00 27.38
N ALA A 118 -5.96 9.28 26.27
CA ALA A 118 -6.53 9.70 24.99
C ALA A 118 -8.04 9.40 24.90
N GLY A 119 -8.63 8.71 25.89
CA GLY A 119 -10.05 8.35 25.89
C GLY A 119 -10.41 7.13 25.06
N ILE A 120 -9.41 6.33 24.63
CA ILE A 120 -9.58 5.13 23.78
C ILE A 120 -8.97 3.90 24.46
N PRO A 121 -9.54 3.44 25.59
CA PRO A 121 -8.92 2.43 26.43
C PRO A 121 -8.67 1.11 25.69
N LEU A 122 -7.63 0.39 26.14
CA LEU A 122 -7.35 -0.95 25.66
C LEU A 122 -8.37 -1.93 26.27
N GLN A 123 -9.24 -2.51 25.45
CA GLN A 123 -10.37 -3.30 25.91
C GLN A 123 -10.04 -4.79 26.08
N ASP A 124 -9.32 -5.37 25.13
CA ASP A 124 -8.94 -6.78 25.14
C ASP A 124 -7.66 -7.00 24.33
N GLY A 125 -7.04 -8.17 24.48
CA GLY A 125 -5.92 -8.52 23.64
C GLY A 125 -5.36 -9.93 23.82
N TRP A 126 -4.62 -10.34 22.80
CA TRP A 126 -4.14 -11.71 22.65
C TRP A 126 -2.66 -11.76 22.33
N LEU A 127 -1.98 -12.76 22.89
CA LEU A 127 -0.66 -13.20 22.44
C LEU A 127 -0.88 -14.31 21.40
N VAL A 128 -0.25 -14.18 20.23
CA VAL A 128 -0.30 -15.13 19.13
C VAL A 128 1.13 -15.59 18.83
N GLY A 129 1.43 -16.85 19.14
CA GLY A 129 2.70 -17.48 18.79
C GLY A 129 2.58 -18.39 17.57
N GLU A 130 3.63 -19.16 17.29
CA GLU A 130 3.71 -20.07 16.14
C GLU A 130 2.64 -21.17 16.15
N HIS A 131 2.28 -21.69 17.33
CA HIS A 131 1.37 -22.84 17.45
C HIS A 131 0.11 -22.57 18.28
N THR A 132 0.13 -21.57 19.15
CA THR A 132 -0.97 -21.27 20.07
C THR A 132 -1.23 -19.79 20.19
N TRP A 133 -2.44 -19.43 20.56
CA TRP A 133 -2.82 -18.08 20.97
C TRP A 133 -3.49 -18.08 22.34
N ARG A 134 -3.39 -16.98 23.08
CA ARG A 134 -3.93 -16.87 24.45
C ARG A 134 -4.35 -15.44 24.75
N ASP A 135 -5.38 -15.28 25.56
CA ASP A 135 -5.73 -13.99 26.18
C ASP A 135 -4.54 -13.45 26.99
N TYR A 136 -4.09 -12.25 26.63
CA TYR A 136 -2.89 -11.61 27.18
C TYR A 136 -3.11 -11.11 28.61
N PHE A 137 -4.35 -10.79 28.97
CA PHE A 137 -4.74 -10.24 30.27
C PHE A 137 -5.21 -11.32 31.27
N CYS A 138 -5.49 -12.53 30.79
CA CYS A 138 -5.96 -13.63 31.61
C CYS A 138 -4.83 -14.26 32.45
N LEU A 139 -4.79 -13.88 33.72
CA LEU A 139 -3.92 -14.46 34.77
C LEU A 139 -4.65 -15.48 35.66
N ARG A 140 -5.90 -15.83 35.34
CA ARG A 140 -6.71 -16.75 36.15
C ARG A 140 -6.26 -18.21 35.95
N PRO A 141 -5.83 -18.92 37.02
CA PRO A 141 -5.51 -20.34 36.92
C PRO A 141 -6.71 -21.14 36.40
N GLY A 142 -6.48 -22.05 35.45
CA GLY A 142 -7.51 -22.92 34.89
C GLY A 142 -8.51 -22.28 33.91
N CYS A 143 -8.49 -20.96 33.70
CA CYS A 143 -9.41 -20.28 32.78
C CYS A 143 -9.03 -20.47 31.30
N CYS A 144 -7.73 -20.41 30.99
CA CYS A 144 -7.22 -20.61 29.64
C CYS A 144 -6.25 -21.80 29.62
N PRO A 145 -6.37 -22.73 28.65
CA PRO A 145 -5.46 -23.87 28.54
C PRO A 145 -4.02 -23.40 28.40
N TRP A 146 -3.09 -24.09 29.06
CA TRP A 146 -1.66 -23.83 28.92
C TRP A 146 -1.07 -24.70 27.79
N PRO A 147 -0.21 -24.18 26.91
CA PRO A 147 0.28 -22.79 26.82
C PRO A 147 -0.71 -21.82 26.15
N GLY A 148 -1.77 -22.32 25.54
CA GLY A 148 -2.82 -21.51 24.92
C GLY A 148 -3.82 -22.38 24.17
N THR A 149 -4.68 -21.74 23.39
CA THR A 149 -5.57 -22.38 22.41
C THR A 149 -4.78 -22.68 21.13
N PRO A 150 -4.97 -23.84 20.47
CA PRO A 150 -4.33 -24.13 19.19
C PRO A 150 -4.63 -23.07 18.13
N ARG A 151 -3.62 -22.69 17.34
CA ARG A 151 -3.77 -21.73 16.23
C ARG A 151 -4.75 -22.18 15.15
N SER A 152 -4.94 -23.49 14.96
CA SER A 152 -5.91 -24.03 13.99
C SER A 152 -7.32 -23.47 14.21
N ARG A 153 -7.69 -23.16 15.46
CA ARG A 153 -9.00 -22.53 15.79
C ARG A 153 -9.22 -21.19 15.11
N ILE A 154 -8.17 -20.47 14.74
CA ILE A 154 -8.25 -19.22 13.97
C ILE A 154 -8.55 -19.54 12.50
N ALA A 155 -7.85 -20.52 11.92
CA ALA A 155 -8.06 -20.96 10.55
C ALA A 155 -9.44 -21.61 10.34
N ASP A 156 -9.91 -22.34 11.35
CA ASP A 156 -11.20 -23.03 11.36
C ASP A 156 -12.38 -22.08 11.72
N SER A 157 -12.13 -20.77 11.88
CA SER A 157 -13.18 -19.83 12.25
C SER A 157 -14.17 -19.64 11.10
N MET A 158 -15.44 -19.37 11.44
CA MET A 158 -16.48 -19.10 10.45
C MET A 158 -16.13 -17.86 9.61
N LEU A 159 -15.57 -16.83 10.25
CA LEU A 159 -15.16 -15.61 9.55
C LEU A 159 -14.02 -15.88 8.57
N ASN A 160 -13.00 -16.65 8.97
CA ASN A 160 -11.89 -17.02 8.08
C ASN A 160 -12.41 -17.76 6.83
N THR A 161 -13.30 -18.72 7.04
CA THR A 161 -13.92 -19.49 5.95
C THR A 161 -14.68 -18.60 4.99
N GLU A 162 -15.47 -17.64 5.49
CA GLU A 162 -16.21 -16.68 4.67
C GLU A 162 -15.26 -15.76 3.87
N LEU A 163 -14.19 -15.25 4.50
CA LEU A 163 -13.21 -14.39 3.83
C LEU A 163 -12.49 -15.12 2.69
N VAL A 164 -12.09 -16.37 2.91
CA VAL A 164 -11.49 -17.22 1.86
C VAL A 164 -12.49 -17.53 0.76
N TYR A 165 -13.75 -17.84 1.11
CA TYR A 165 -14.82 -18.05 0.13
C TYR A 165 -15.04 -16.81 -0.76
N ARG A 166 -14.87 -15.61 -0.21
CA ARG A 166 -14.91 -14.33 -0.95
C ARG A 166 -13.62 -13.99 -1.72
N GLY A 167 -12.68 -14.93 -1.82
CA GLY A 167 -11.44 -14.77 -2.57
C GLY A 167 -10.35 -13.98 -1.83
N SER A 168 -10.53 -13.68 -0.54
CA SER A 168 -9.48 -13.06 0.25
C SER A 168 -8.37 -14.07 0.52
N ALA A 169 -7.13 -13.69 0.18
CA ALA A 169 -5.94 -14.48 0.43
C ALA A 169 -4.84 -13.57 1.02
N PHE A 170 -3.94 -14.17 1.80
CA PHE A 170 -2.80 -13.48 2.38
C PHE A 170 -1.54 -14.34 2.26
N ALA A 171 -0.39 -13.68 2.15
CA ALA A 171 0.88 -14.38 2.01
C ALA A 171 1.43 -14.87 3.37
N ALA A 172 2.27 -15.89 3.34
CA ALA A 172 2.90 -16.42 4.56
C ALA A 172 3.88 -15.44 5.23
N THR A 173 4.44 -14.49 4.47
CA THR A 173 5.31 -13.42 4.99
C THR A 173 5.10 -12.12 4.22
N LEU A 174 5.58 -11.02 4.80
CA LEU A 174 5.57 -9.69 4.18
C LEU A 174 6.39 -9.66 2.88
N GLU A 175 7.58 -10.27 2.88
CA GLU A 175 8.48 -10.34 1.72
C GLU A 175 7.83 -11.10 0.58
N ARG A 176 7.16 -12.21 0.90
CA ARG A 176 6.41 -13.00 -0.08
C ARG A 176 5.24 -12.21 -0.65
N ALA A 177 4.50 -11.47 0.18
CA ALA A 177 3.42 -10.60 -0.28
C ALA A 177 3.90 -9.51 -1.26
N VAL A 178 5.12 -8.99 -1.06
CA VAL A 178 5.74 -8.04 -1.98
C VAL A 178 6.23 -8.74 -3.26
N ALA A 179 6.85 -9.91 -3.15
CA ALA A 179 7.34 -10.67 -4.30
C ALA A 179 6.19 -11.12 -5.23
N GLU A 180 5.09 -11.62 -4.65
CA GLU A 180 3.87 -12.01 -5.38
C GLU A 180 3.13 -10.82 -6.00
N SER A 181 3.48 -9.59 -5.60
CA SER A 181 2.89 -8.40 -6.20
C SER A 181 3.31 -8.23 -7.66
N PHE A 182 4.43 -8.79 -8.14
CA PHE A 182 4.99 -8.55 -9.48
C PHE A 182 4.68 -9.63 -10.54
N PRO A 183 3.46 -9.70 -11.12
CA PRO A 183 3.23 -10.57 -12.27
C PRO A 183 3.96 -10.00 -13.49
N GLY A 184 4.87 -10.78 -14.08
CA GLY A 184 5.58 -10.38 -15.30
C GLY A 184 4.64 -10.31 -16.49
N GLN A 185 4.12 -9.13 -16.79
CA GLN A 185 3.17 -8.91 -17.90
C GLN A 185 3.74 -8.13 -19.09
N TRP A 186 4.96 -7.59 -19.00
CA TRP A 186 5.59 -6.87 -20.12
C TRP A 186 6.54 -7.77 -20.93
N PRO A 187 6.49 -7.72 -22.27
CA PRO A 187 7.26 -8.64 -23.12
C PRO A 187 8.78 -8.39 -23.07
N ASN A 188 9.56 -9.46 -23.16
CA ASN A 188 11.02 -9.53 -23.43
C ASN A 188 11.90 -8.41 -22.82
N GLY A 189 12.38 -8.62 -21.59
CA GLY A 189 13.21 -7.64 -20.86
C GLY A 189 14.47 -7.15 -21.60
N SER A 190 15.06 -7.95 -22.49
CA SER A 190 16.20 -7.52 -23.31
C SER A 190 15.83 -6.46 -24.36
N THR A 191 14.65 -6.58 -24.98
CA THR A 191 14.14 -5.57 -25.91
C THR A 191 13.81 -4.29 -25.16
N VAL A 192 13.16 -4.40 -24.00
CA VAL A 192 12.84 -3.26 -23.13
C VAL A 192 14.11 -2.49 -22.74
N ALA A 193 15.17 -3.19 -22.33
CA ALA A 193 16.44 -2.57 -21.96
C ALA A 193 17.07 -1.78 -23.11
N ARG A 194 17.03 -2.31 -24.34
CA ARG A 194 17.53 -1.62 -25.54
C ARG A 194 16.73 -0.36 -25.86
N GLU A 195 15.40 -0.44 -25.76
CA GLU A 195 14.53 0.73 -25.97
C GLU A 195 14.74 1.79 -24.87
N GLN A 196 14.94 1.36 -23.62
CA GLN A 196 15.30 2.25 -22.52
C GLN A 196 16.59 3.01 -22.81
N GLU A 197 17.65 2.33 -23.24
CA GLU A 197 18.92 2.98 -23.57
C GLU A 197 18.78 3.95 -24.76
N ARG A 198 18.02 3.57 -25.80
CA ARG A 198 17.72 4.43 -26.95
C ARG A 198 17.08 5.75 -26.52
N PHE A 199 15.98 5.69 -25.76
CA PHE A 199 15.28 6.90 -25.32
C PHE A 199 16.09 7.71 -24.29
N ALA A 200 16.84 7.05 -23.40
CA ALA A 200 17.72 7.73 -22.46
C ALA A 200 18.77 8.59 -23.18
N GLY A 201 19.36 8.06 -24.27
CA GLY A 201 20.30 8.82 -25.11
C GLY A 201 19.63 9.97 -25.88
N GLN A 202 18.49 9.71 -26.51
CA GLN A 202 17.80 10.71 -27.36
C GLN A 202 17.19 11.89 -26.58
N LEU A 203 16.78 11.64 -25.33
CA LEU A 203 16.11 12.62 -24.47
C LEU A 203 16.99 13.11 -23.30
N ALA A 204 18.28 12.76 -23.30
CA ALA A 204 19.23 13.25 -22.31
C ALA A 204 19.18 14.79 -22.19
N GLY A 205 18.86 15.28 -20.99
CA GLY A 205 18.73 16.71 -20.72
C GLY A 205 17.48 17.40 -21.29
N ARG A 206 16.60 16.67 -21.97
CA ARG A 206 15.40 17.20 -22.68
C ARG A 206 14.07 16.79 -22.05
N TRP A 207 14.07 15.81 -21.12
CA TRP A 207 12.87 15.31 -20.44
C TRP A 207 11.97 16.41 -19.85
N CYS A 208 12.59 17.48 -19.33
CA CYS A 208 11.90 18.55 -18.63
C CYS A 208 11.58 19.75 -19.52
N GLU A 209 11.81 19.67 -20.83
CA GLU A 209 11.25 20.66 -21.77
C GLU A 209 9.72 20.57 -21.76
N ARG A 210 9.04 21.72 -21.77
CA ARG A 210 7.60 21.85 -21.51
C ARG A 210 6.71 20.78 -22.18
N ASP A 211 6.79 20.67 -23.49
CA ASP A 211 5.93 19.81 -24.29
C ASP A 211 6.39 18.35 -24.16
N GLN A 212 7.70 18.09 -24.08
CA GLN A 212 8.23 16.75 -23.80
C GLN A 212 7.75 16.23 -22.46
N PHE A 213 7.86 17.06 -21.41
CA PHE A 213 7.46 16.74 -20.05
C PHE A 213 5.96 16.45 -19.98
N ARG A 214 5.14 17.33 -20.57
CA ARG A 214 3.68 17.15 -20.63
C ARG A 214 3.30 15.86 -21.34
N LEU A 215 3.88 15.57 -22.50
CA LEU A 215 3.58 14.36 -23.28
C LEU A 215 4.04 13.08 -22.56
N THR A 216 5.15 13.16 -21.83
CA THR A 216 5.63 12.06 -20.98
C THR A 216 4.65 11.77 -19.86
N LEU A 217 4.17 12.79 -19.14
CA LEU A 217 3.14 12.64 -18.12
C LEU A 217 1.83 12.08 -18.68
N ARG A 218 1.39 12.57 -19.85
CA ARG A 218 0.19 12.05 -20.53
C ARG A 218 0.32 10.57 -20.87
N LEU A 219 1.47 10.12 -21.37
CA LEU A 219 1.68 8.70 -21.64
C LEU A 219 1.56 7.86 -20.36
N TRP A 220 2.10 8.33 -19.23
CA TRP A 220 1.88 7.69 -17.93
C TRP A 220 0.40 7.68 -17.53
N THR A 221 -0.32 8.79 -17.71
CA THR A 221 -1.77 8.88 -17.45
C THR A 221 -2.55 7.86 -18.27
N GLU A 222 -2.25 7.71 -19.56
CA GLU A 222 -2.90 6.70 -20.44
C GLU A 222 -2.64 5.27 -19.96
N CYS A 223 -1.40 4.97 -19.54
CA CYS A 223 -1.08 3.67 -18.95
C CYS A 223 -1.85 3.43 -17.65
N PHE A 224 -2.02 4.45 -16.80
CA PHE A 224 -2.81 4.33 -15.57
C PHE A 224 -4.28 4.11 -15.90
N ALA A 225 -4.85 4.86 -16.86
CA ALA A 225 -6.24 4.71 -17.27
C ALA A 225 -6.56 3.31 -17.84
N GLY A 226 -5.61 2.71 -18.56
CA GLY A 226 -5.73 1.35 -19.09
C GLY A 226 -5.53 0.23 -18.07
N ALA A 227 -5.09 0.52 -16.84
CA ALA A 227 -4.88 -0.47 -15.80
C ALA A 227 -6.17 -0.73 -15.01
N LEU A 228 -6.50 -2.01 -14.81
CA LEU A 228 -7.51 -2.41 -13.82
C LEU A 228 -6.85 -2.45 -12.43
N PRO A 229 -7.49 -1.87 -11.39
CA PRO A 229 -7.06 -2.11 -10.01
C PRO A 229 -7.08 -3.60 -9.73
N ARG A 230 -5.98 -4.16 -9.20
CA ARG A 230 -5.95 -5.59 -8.87
C ARG A 230 -6.75 -5.84 -7.59
N SER A 231 -7.79 -6.66 -7.69
CA SER A 231 -8.38 -7.36 -6.55
C SER A 231 -7.38 -8.42 -6.05
N ALA A 232 -7.21 -8.53 -4.73
CA ALA A 232 -6.53 -9.68 -4.14
C ALA A 232 -7.30 -10.93 -4.57
N GLY A 233 -6.66 -11.81 -5.34
CA GLY A 233 -7.28 -13.05 -5.83
C GLY A 233 -6.87 -13.47 -7.25
N GLN A 234 -6.30 -12.60 -8.08
CA GLN A 234 -5.82 -12.97 -9.42
C GLN A 234 -4.29 -13.10 -9.48
N GLY A 235 -3.74 -13.85 -8.53
CA GLY A 235 -2.34 -14.28 -8.53
C GLY A 235 -2.28 -15.74 -8.10
N ALA A 236 -1.82 -16.58 -9.02
CA ALA A 236 -1.58 -18.01 -8.89
C ALA A 236 -2.83 -18.93 -8.89
N ASP A 237 -3.17 -19.42 -10.08
CA ASP A 237 -3.22 -20.89 -10.24
C ASP A 237 -1.95 -21.43 -9.58
N HIS A 238 -2.05 -22.04 -8.39
CA HIS A 238 -1.14 -23.01 -7.76
C HIS A 238 -1.55 -23.13 -6.28
N ALA A 239 -2.51 -24.01 -6.01
CA ALA A 239 -2.86 -24.42 -4.65
C ALA A 239 -1.73 -25.24 -4.02
N PRO A 240 -1.34 -25.01 -2.75
CA PRO A 240 -0.72 -26.04 -1.92
C PRO A 240 -1.83 -26.87 -1.25
N GLY A 241 -1.73 -28.19 -1.36
CA GLY A 241 -2.78 -29.11 -0.93
C GLY A 241 -3.10 -29.10 0.56
N ALA A 242 -4.39 -29.14 0.86
CA ALA A 242 -4.94 -29.71 2.08
C ALA A 242 -6.38 -30.19 1.81
N GLY A 243 -6.62 -31.50 2.01
CA GLY A 243 -7.95 -32.08 2.25
C GLY A 243 -8.92 -32.15 1.08
N ALA A 244 -8.97 -33.30 0.41
CA ALA A 244 -9.99 -33.65 -0.56
C ALA A 244 -11.40 -33.56 0.04
N ALA A 245 -12.27 -32.75 -0.57
CA ALA A 245 -13.72 -32.93 -0.52
C ALA A 245 -14.19 -33.44 -1.90
N PRO A 246 -14.93 -34.55 -1.98
CA PRO A 246 -15.41 -35.10 -3.23
C PRO A 246 -16.67 -34.33 -3.70
N TYR A 247 -16.90 -34.33 -5.01
CA TYR A 247 -18.04 -33.75 -5.74
C TYR A 247 -17.88 -32.29 -6.21
N ALA A 248 -17.28 -32.12 -7.39
CA ALA A 248 -17.61 -31.03 -8.30
C ALA A 248 -17.63 -31.60 -9.73
N GLU A 249 -18.83 -31.67 -10.31
CA GLU A 249 -19.07 -32.03 -11.70
C GLU A 249 -18.65 -30.88 -12.64
N ASP A 250 -18.26 -31.28 -13.85
CA ASP A 250 -17.77 -30.46 -14.95
C ASP A 250 -18.66 -29.25 -15.27
N ILE A 251 -18.10 -28.04 -15.12
CA ILE A 251 -18.50 -26.87 -15.91
C ILE A 251 -17.23 -26.24 -16.47
N SER A 252 -16.73 -26.83 -17.56
CA SER A 252 -15.75 -26.20 -18.43
C SER A 252 -16.43 -25.09 -19.25
N GLY A 253 -16.28 -23.85 -18.78
CA GLY A 253 -16.74 -22.63 -19.45
C GLY A 253 -15.73 -21.51 -19.28
N SER A 254 -14.50 -21.72 -19.78
CA SER A 254 -13.44 -20.70 -19.84
C SER A 254 -13.78 -19.68 -20.94
N GLU A 255 -14.55 -18.64 -20.59
CA GLU A 255 -14.59 -17.41 -21.38
C GLU A 255 -13.39 -16.52 -21.03
N ALA A 256 -12.19 -16.98 -21.40
CA ALA A 256 -11.04 -16.11 -21.57
C ALA A 256 -11.28 -15.27 -22.84
N GLY A 257 -12.15 -14.26 -22.72
CA GLY A 257 -12.41 -13.30 -23.78
C GLY A 257 -11.11 -12.65 -24.23
N ASN A 258 -10.84 -12.76 -25.53
CA ASN A 258 -9.71 -12.19 -26.26
C ASN A 258 -9.71 -10.65 -26.08
N ARG A 259 -9.21 -10.15 -24.96
CA ARG A 259 -9.03 -8.71 -24.72
C ARG A 259 -7.78 -8.28 -25.45
N GLU A 260 -7.95 -7.55 -26.56
CA GLU A 260 -6.84 -6.88 -27.23
C GLU A 260 -6.05 -6.07 -26.21
N GLU A 261 -4.77 -6.38 -26.04
CA GLU A 261 -3.91 -5.63 -25.13
C GLU A 261 -3.83 -4.16 -25.59
N PRO A 262 -3.85 -3.20 -24.65
CA PRO A 262 -3.73 -1.80 -25.01
C PRO A 262 -2.50 -1.55 -25.88
N PRO A 263 -2.57 -0.70 -26.92
CA PRO A 263 -1.48 -0.51 -27.88
C PRO A 263 -0.16 -0.05 -27.24
N HIS A 264 -0.21 0.53 -26.05
CA HIS A 264 0.94 0.99 -25.29
C HIS A 264 1.61 -0.09 -24.40
N ARG A 265 1.06 -1.31 -24.29
CA ARG A 265 1.70 -2.43 -23.58
C ARG A 265 2.69 -3.17 -24.49
N ASN A 266 3.74 -2.46 -24.91
CA ASN A 266 4.81 -3.02 -25.75
C ASN A 266 6.21 -2.60 -25.27
N ALA A 267 7.25 -3.23 -25.80
CA ALA A 267 8.62 -2.99 -25.36
C ALA A 267 9.14 -1.56 -25.65
N GLU A 268 8.67 -0.91 -26.71
CA GLU A 268 9.04 0.47 -27.03
C GLU A 268 8.51 1.45 -25.98
N CYS A 269 7.22 1.33 -25.65
CA CYS A 269 6.60 2.11 -24.59
C CYS A 269 7.22 1.81 -23.23
N ALA A 270 7.47 0.53 -22.89
CA ALA A 270 8.14 0.16 -21.65
C ALA A 270 9.51 0.82 -21.51
N GLY A 271 10.33 0.74 -22.57
CA GLY A 271 11.65 1.36 -22.61
C GLY A 271 11.58 2.87 -22.40
N PHE A 272 10.65 3.55 -23.08
CA PHE A 272 10.42 4.98 -22.90
C PHE A 272 10.03 5.34 -21.46
N LEU A 273 9.06 4.62 -20.87
CA LEU A 273 8.61 4.86 -19.51
C LEU A 273 9.76 4.67 -18.51
N LEU A 274 10.52 3.58 -18.62
CA LEU A 274 11.68 3.32 -17.77
C LEU A 274 12.80 4.34 -17.96
N ALA A 275 13.04 4.81 -19.20
CA ALA A 275 14.02 5.86 -19.49
C ALA A 275 13.61 7.19 -18.85
N SER A 276 12.32 7.51 -18.83
CA SER A 276 11.79 8.72 -18.20
C SER A 276 12.03 8.78 -16.69
N LEU A 277 12.09 7.62 -16.02
CA LEU A 277 12.35 7.52 -14.57
C LEU A 277 13.79 7.87 -14.18
N ALA A 278 14.73 7.91 -15.14
CA ALA A 278 16.09 8.37 -14.90
C ALA A 278 16.15 9.88 -14.61
N ASP A 279 15.19 10.65 -15.12
CA ASP A 279 15.05 12.06 -14.79
C ASP A 279 14.30 12.23 -13.47
N ARG A 280 14.96 12.87 -12.50
CA ARG A 280 14.42 13.06 -11.15
C ARG A 280 13.15 13.90 -11.14
N GLN A 281 13.06 14.90 -12.01
CA GLN A 281 11.91 15.80 -12.06
C GLN A 281 10.69 15.06 -12.60
N VAL A 282 10.85 14.28 -13.67
CA VAL A 282 9.78 13.42 -14.20
C VAL A 282 9.35 12.41 -13.12
N ARG A 283 10.30 11.64 -12.58
CA ARG A 283 10.05 10.61 -11.56
C ARG A 283 9.28 11.16 -10.36
N ASP A 284 9.71 12.29 -9.80
CA ASP A 284 9.08 12.84 -8.59
C ASP A 284 7.68 13.41 -8.89
N THR A 285 7.47 13.95 -10.09
CA THR A 285 6.14 14.38 -10.54
C THR A 285 5.16 13.21 -10.72
N LEU A 286 5.63 11.98 -10.99
CA LEU A 286 4.74 10.83 -11.08
C LEU A 286 4.05 10.48 -9.76
N LEU A 287 4.66 10.76 -8.61
CA LEU A 287 4.00 10.60 -7.30
C LEU A 287 2.81 11.55 -7.16
N VAL A 288 2.99 12.80 -7.57
CA VAL A 288 1.93 13.81 -7.57
C VAL A 288 0.87 13.48 -8.62
N LEU A 289 1.27 13.02 -9.80
CA LEU A 289 0.35 12.57 -10.84
C LEU A 289 -0.54 11.43 -10.34
N ALA A 290 0.05 10.41 -9.70
CA ALA A 290 -0.69 9.29 -9.13
C ALA A 290 -1.62 9.71 -7.98
N ALA A 291 -1.31 10.78 -7.26
CA ALA A 291 -2.09 11.23 -6.11
C ALA A 291 -3.22 12.21 -6.46
N VAL A 292 -3.04 13.09 -7.45
CA VAL A 292 -4.00 14.19 -7.73
C VAL A 292 -4.28 14.44 -9.21
N GLY A 293 -3.73 13.60 -10.10
CA GLY A 293 -3.97 13.69 -11.53
C GLY A 293 -2.99 14.57 -12.30
N GLU A 294 -3.06 14.44 -13.62
CA GLU A 294 -2.12 15.04 -14.57
C GLU A 294 -2.05 16.57 -14.49
N GLU A 295 -3.20 17.25 -14.45
CA GLU A 295 -3.26 18.71 -14.50
C GLU A 295 -2.59 19.34 -13.26
N ALA A 296 -2.95 18.85 -12.08
CA ALA A 296 -2.37 19.31 -10.82
C ALA A 296 -0.87 19.00 -10.74
N ALA A 297 -0.44 17.83 -11.22
CA ALA A 297 0.96 17.45 -11.26
C ALA A 297 1.78 18.34 -12.21
N PHE A 298 1.29 18.59 -13.43
CA PHE A 298 1.98 19.43 -14.42
C PHE A 298 2.09 20.89 -13.94
N HIS A 299 0.99 21.50 -13.50
CA HIS A 299 1.03 22.88 -13.02
C HIS A 299 1.80 23.04 -11.71
N GLY A 300 1.74 22.04 -10.82
CA GLY A 300 2.57 22.00 -9.62
C GLY A 300 4.07 21.92 -9.96
N ALA A 301 4.45 21.10 -10.93
CA ALA A 301 5.83 21.00 -11.40
C ALA A 301 6.30 22.31 -12.07
N GLU A 302 5.46 22.90 -12.91
CA GLU A 302 5.72 24.19 -13.56
C GLU A 302 5.92 25.31 -12.52
N ALA A 303 5.03 25.40 -11.53
CA ALA A 303 5.10 26.42 -10.48
C ALA A 303 6.30 26.24 -9.52
N ASN A 304 6.86 25.02 -9.41
CA ASN A 304 8.11 24.74 -8.71
C ASN A 304 9.36 24.92 -9.60
N GLY A 305 9.22 25.38 -10.84
CA GLY A 305 10.34 25.59 -11.76
C GLY A 305 10.99 24.29 -12.28
N LEU A 306 10.26 23.17 -12.23
CA LEU A 306 10.74 21.88 -12.73
C LEU A 306 10.61 21.75 -14.25
N VAL A 307 9.78 22.60 -14.86
CA VAL A 307 9.51 22.59 -16.30
C VAL A 307 10.28 23.71 -16.99
N ARG A 308 11.06 23.36 -18.02
CA ARG A 308 11.89 24.27 -18.81
C ARG A 308 11.22 24.65 -20.12
N ARG A 309 11.71 25.72 -20.75
CA ARG A 309 11.26 26.14 -22.08
C ARG A 309 11.50 25.02 -23.11
N GLN A 310 10.56 24.84 -24.03
CA GLN A 310 10.72 23.92 -25.18
C GLN A 310 11.78 24.46 -26.15
N LEU A 311 12.73 23.61 -26.54
CA LEU A 311 13.79 23.94 -27.48
C LEU A 311 13.83 22.97 -28.67
N HIS A 312 13.43 21.72 -28.46
CA HIS A 312 13.48 20.68 -29.48
C HIS A 312 12.08 20.11 -29.78
N PRO A 313 11.84 19.46 -30.92
CA PRO A 313 10.59 18.72 -31.11
C PRO A 313 10.45 17.60 -30.05
N PRO A 314 9.27 17.43 -29.43
CA PRO A 314 9.05 16.33 -28.50
C PRO A 314 9.12 14.98 -29.20
N LEU A 315 9.61 13.97 -28.48
CA LEU A 315 9.75 12.59 -28.93
C LEU A 315 8.87 11.69 -28.06
N LEU A 316 8.11 10.82 -28.72
CA LEU A 316 7.29 9.78 -28.13
C LEU A 316 7.58 8.44 -28.84
N PRO A 317 7.28 7.30 -28.22
CA PRO A 317 7.25 6.00 -28.90
C PRO A 317 6.41 6.05 -30.17
N GLY A 318 6.81 5.30 -31.20
CA GLY A 318 6.00 5.15 -32.41
C GLY A 318 4.65 4.49 -32.12
N ALA A 319 4.62 3.57 -31.17
CA ALA A 319 3.41 2.89 -30.70
C ALA A 319 2.58 3.68 -29.65
N ALA A 320 2.91 4.95 -29.39
CA ALA A 320 2.15 5.78 -28.47
C ALA A 320 0.74 6.08 -29.04
N PRO A 321 -0.31 6.11 -28.21
CA PRO A 321 -1.67 6.44 -28.65
C PRO A 321 -1.73 7.73 -29.48
N ALA A 322 -2.42 7.70 -30.63
CA ALA A 322 -2.46 8.83 -31.58
C ALA A 322 -2.96 10.14 -30.94
N GLY A 323 -3.94 10.05 -30.03
CA GLY A 323 -4.53 11.19 -29.32
C GLY A 323 -3.61 11.89 -28.30
N LEU A 324 -2.43 11.33 -27.99
CA LEU A 324 -1.49 11.94 -27.03
C LEU A 324 -0.98 13.31 -27.47
N ARG A 325 -0.91 13.55 -28.79
CA ARG A 325 -0.43 14.83 -29.34
C ARG A 325 -1.53 15.87 -29.45
N GLU A 326 -2.80 15.46 -29.37
CA GLU A 326 -3.91 16.39 -29.51
C GLU A 326 -3.97 17.32 -28.30
N PRO A 327 -4.01 18.64 -28.50
CA PRO A 327 -4.15 19.57 -27.39
C PRO A 327 -5.50 19.34 -26.71
N VAL A 328 -5.46 18.83 -25.48
CA VAL A 328 -6.66 18.74 -24.67
C VAL A 328 -7.03 20.16 -24.25
N ALA A 329 -8.22 20.60 -24.66
CA ALA A 329 -8.78 21.88 -24.23
C ALA A 329 -9.17 21.76 -22.76
N PHE A 330 -8.31 22.26 -21.87
CA PHE A 330 -8.67 22.38 -20.46
C PHE A 330 -9.43 23.68 -20.25
N PRO A 331 -10.57 23.67 -19.56
CA PRO A 331 -11.06 24.88 -18.94
C PRO A 331 -10.03 25.26 -17.88
N VAL A 332 -9.09 26.14 -18.23
CA VAL A 332 -8.08 26.64 -17.29
C VAL A 332 -8.83 27.10 -16.05
N PRO A 333 -8.63 26.47 -14.87
CA PRO A 333 -9.12 27.05 -13.64
C PRO A 333 -8.34 28.35 -13.46
N ARG A 334 -8.92 29.48 -13.90
CA ARG A 334 -8.35 30.83 -13.86
C ARG A 334 -8.06 31.35 -12.43
N ALA A 335 -7.94 30.46 -11.43
CA ALA A 335 -7.92 30.80 -10.02
C ALA A 335 -6.90 30.03 -9.16
N ARG A 336 -6.15 29.03 -9.65
CA ARG A 336 -5.06 28.45 -8.85
C ARG A 336 -3.83 29.33 -8.94
N ARG A 337 -3.59 30.16 -7.91
CA ARG A 337 -2.36 30.95 -7.78
C ARG A 337 -1.15 30.00 -7.87
N PRO A 338 -0.11 30.29 -8.68
CA PRO A 338 1.06 29.43 -8.84
C PRO A 338 1.69 29.01 -7.51
N GLN A 339 1.72 29.91 -6.52
CA GLN A 339 2.26 29.62 -5.19
C GLN A 339 1.48 28.51 -4.47
N ARG A 340 0.16 28.45 -4.66
CA ARG A 340 -0.69 27.39 -4.08
C ARG A 340 -0.44 26.05 -4.76
N ALA A 341 -0.38 26.02 -6.09
CA ALA A 341 -0.04 24.81 -6.83
C ALA A 341 1.34 24.27 -6.44
N ALA A 342 2.32 25.17 -6.27
CA ALA A 342 3.66 24.79 -5.83
C ALA A 342 3.70 24.23 -4.40
N ALA A 343 2.87 24.78 -3.49
CA ALA A 343 2.73 24.29 -2.13
C ALA A 343 2.07 22.92 -2.08
N GLU A 344 0.96 22.72 -2.79
CA GLU A 344 0.23 21.44 -2.85
C GLU A 344 1.09 20.32 -3.45
N PHE A 345 1.85 20.63 -4.52
CA PHE A 345 2.80 19.66 -5.09
C PHE A 345 3.80 19.14 -4.06
N ARG A 346 4.41 20.05 -3.29
CA ARG A 346 5.40 19.68 -2.26
C ARG A 346 4.74 18.97 -1.09
N SER A 347 3.55 19.41 -0.68
CA SER A 347 2.85 18.87 0.48
C SER A 347 2.47 17.41 0.26
N ILE A 348 2.00 17.05 -0.95
CA ILE A 348 1.72 15.66 -1.33
C ILE A 348 2.96 14.78 -1.12
N LEU A 349 4.13 15.19 -1.63
CA LEU A 349 5.35 14.37 -1.55
C LEU A 349 5.77 14.04 -0.10
N VAL A 350 5.55 14.97 0.83
CA VAL A 350 5.89 14.79 2.26
C VAL A 350 4.68 14.41 3.13
N GLY A 351 3.55 14.06 2.53
CA GLY A 351 2.37 13.60 3.29
C GLY A 351 1.69 14.70 4.08
N GLN A 352 1.88 15.96 3.71
CA GLN A 352 1.27 17.10 4.38
C GLN A 352 -0.01 17.53 3.65
N GLY A 353 -1.08 17.74 4.41
CA GLY A 353 -2.37 18.20 3.90
C GLY A 353 -3.54 17.25 4.18
N ILE A 354 -4.75 17.83 4.28
CA ILE A 354 -5.97 17.12 4.68
C ILE A 354 -6.64 16.40 3.50
N ASN A 355 -6.35 16.82 2.26
CA ASN A 355 -6.94 16.20 1.08
C ASN A 355 -6.26 14.86 0.82
N ALA A 356 -7.04 13.79 0.86
CA ALA A 356 -6.58 12.46 0.50
C ALA A 356 -6.16 12.39 -0.98
N PRO A 357 -5.19 11.54 -1.31
CA PRO A 357 -4.95 11.14 -2.69
C PRO A 357 -6.19 10.56 -3.36
N ASP A 358 -6.28 10.68 -4.68
CA ASP A 358 -7.17 9.85 -5.49
C ASP A 358 -6.69 8.40 -5.42
N TRP A 359 -7.31 7.63 -4.53
CA TRP A 359 -6.97 6.23 -4.31
C TRP A 359 -7.16 5.36 -5.55
N THR A 360 -8.14 5.68 -6.40
CA THR A 360 -8.38 4.91 -7.64
C THR A 360 -7.22 5.11 -8.60
N LEU A 361 -6.77 6.35 -8.76
CA LEU A 361 -5.62 6.66 -9.61
C LEU A 361 -4.32 6.08 -9.05
N LEU A 362 -4.13 6.16 -7.73
CA LEU A 362 -2.96 5.60 -7.05
C LEU A 362 -2.91 4.07 -7.19
N ASP A 363 -4.05 3.38 -7.08
CA ASP A 363 -4.14 1.92 -7.29
C ASP A 363 -3.81 1.51 -8.73
N ARG A 364 -4.28 2.28 -9.72
CA ARG A 364 -3.92 2.10 -11.13
C ARG A 364 -2.44 2.32 -11.38
N ALA A 365 -1.87 3.39 -10.82
CA ALA A 365 -0.45 3.69 -10.94
C ALA A 365 0.41 2.59 -10.29
N HIS A 366 0.01 2.11 -9.11
CA HIS A 366 0.65 0.99 -8.43
C HIS A 366 0.66 -0.26 -9.31
N ALA A 367 -0.45 -0.59 -9.97
CA ALA A 367 -0.52 -1.75 -10.88
C ALA A 367 0.48 -1.63 -12.05
N VAL A 368 0.54 -0.47 -12.72
CA VAL A 368 1.49 -0.23 -13.83
C VAL A 368 2.94 -0.30 -13.38
N PHE A 369 3.28 0.33 -12.24
CA PHE A 369 4.65 0.30 -11.71
C PHE A 369 5.08 -1.12 -11.38
N THR A 370 4.20 -1.86 -10.75
CA THR A 370 4.41 -3.25 -10.37
C THR A 370 4.62 -4.15 -11.59
N ASP A 371 3.84 -3.97 -12.66
CA ASP A 371 4.00 -4.69 -13.92
C ASP A 371 5.35 -4.38 -14.59
N LEU A 372 5.89 -3.17 -14.44
CA LEU A 372 7.17 -2.75 -15.03
C LEU A 372 8.42 -3.23 -14.26
N VAL A 373 8.31 -3.54 -12.97
CA VAL A 373 9.47 -3.93 -12.14
C VAL A 373 10.25 -5.14 -12.69
N PRO A 374 9.62 -6.23 -13.18
CA PRO A 374 10.33 -7.39 -13.73
C PRO A 374 11.22 -7.09 -14.94
N VAL A 375 10.88 -6.07 -15.73
CA VAL A 375 11.63 -5.67 -16.94
C VAL A 375 12.55 -4.48 -16.71
N ALA A 376 12.53 -3.89 -15.51
CA ALA A 376 13.38 -2.77 -15.13
C ALA A 376 14.76 -3.24 -14.62
N GLY A 377 15.78 -2.40 -14.81
CA GLY A 377 17.15 -2.68 -14.34
C GLY A 377 17.82 -1.43 -13.75
N GLY A 378 18.78 -1.65 -12.83
CA GLY A 378 19.59 -0.57 -12.23
C GLY A 378 18.75 0.59 -11.67
N ASP A 379 19.03 1.80 -12.15
CA ASP A 379 18.39 3.03 -11.68
C ASP A 379 16.87 3.06 -11.93
N SER A 380 16.36 2.50 -13.04
CA SER A 380 14.91 2.49 -13.33
C SER A 380 14.16 1.53 -12.40
N LYS A 381 14.76 0.39 -12.05
CA LYS A 381 14.20 -0.54 -11.07
C LYS A 381 14.16 0.07 -9.67
N ALA A 382 15.26 0.71 -9.25
CA ALA A 382 15.32 1.40 -7.97
C ALA A 382 14.33 2.58 -7.90
N ALA A 383 14.11 3.28 -9.02
CA ALA A 383 13.09 4.32 -9.13
C ALA A 383 11.68 3.73 -8.87
N LEU A 384 11.28 2.70 -9.62
CA LEU A 384 9.96 2.07 -9.46
C LEU A 384 9.72 1.57 -8.04
N LEU A 385 10.68 0.86 -7.47
CA LEU A 385 10.57 0.36 -6.10
C LEU A 385 10.48 1.49 -5.07
N SER A 386 11.16 2.62 -5.30
CA SER A 386 11.01 3.81 -4.45
C SER A 386 9.61 4.45 -4.59
N LEU A 387 9.05 4.48 -5.80
CA LEU A 387 7.70 5.00 -6.03
C LEU A 387 6.64 4.10 -5.36
N LEU A 388 6.78 2.78 -5.49
CA LEU A 388 5.93 1.80 -4.79
C LEU A 388 6.06 1.91 -3.27
N ALA A 389 7.27 2.12 -2.76
CA ALA A 389 7.47 2.38 -1.33
C ALA A 389 6.72 3.62 -0.85
N TRP A 390 6.78 4.73 -1.60
CA TRP A 390 6.02 5.93 -1.26
C TRP A 390 4.51 5.67 -1.27
N MET A 391 4.00 4.91 -2.25
CA MET A 391 2.57 4.56 -2.31
C MET A 391 2.11 3.73 -1.12
N GLU A 392 2.91 2.74 -0.70
CA GLU A 392 2.60 1.96 0.50
C GLU A 392 2.64 2.83 1.76
N TRP A 393 3.62 3.73 1.87
CA TRP A 393 3.65 4.71 2.97
C TRP A 393 2.44 5.64 2.94
N ALA A 394 2.03 6.12 1.76
CA ALA A 394 0.84 6.95 1.57
C ALA A 394 -0.43 6.23 2.03
N ARG A 395 -0.52 4.91 1.83
CA ARG A 395 -1.60 4.01 2.31
C ARG A 395 -1.48 3.66 3.80
N GLY A 396 -0.48 4.15 4.53
CA GLY A 396 -0.22 3.80 5.93
C GLY A 396 0.46 2.44 6.13
N ARG A 397 0.93 1.79 5.06
CA ARG A 397 1.57 0.46 5.04
C ARG A 397 3.09 0.57 5.12
N GLY A 398 3.60 1.24 6.15
CA GLY A 398 5.04 1.55 6.29
C GLY A 398 5.97 0.34 6.24
N SER A 399 5.54 -0.83 6.74
CA SER A 399 6.37 -2.04 6.69
C SER A 399 6.53 -2.60 5.27
N ARG A 400 5.45 -2.57 4.46
CA ARG A 400 5.55 -2.91 3.02
C ARG A 400 6.44 -1.92 2.28
N ALA A 401 6.31 -0.63 2.62
CA ALA A 401 7.15 0.41 2.06
C ALA A 401 8.65 0.14 2.33
N GLN A 402 9.01 -0.31 3.54
CA GLN A 402 10.39 -0.63 3.88
C GLN A 402 10.98 -1.76 3.02
N ILE A 403 10.24 -2.85 2.80
CA ILE A 403 10.69 -3.95 1.92
C ILE A 403 10.94 -3.46 0.49
N TYR A 404 10.07 -2.61 -0.05
CA TYR A 404 10.30 -1.99 -1.35
C TYR A 404 11.58 -1.14 -1.37
N LEU A 405 11.90 -0.40 -0.30
CA LEU A 405 13.14 0.38 -0.19
C LEU A 405 14.38 -0.51 -0.09
N GLU A 406 14.28 -1.64 0.60
CA GLU A 406 15.36 -2.64 0.68
C GLU A 406 15.67 -3.20 -0.71
N HIS A 407 14.65 -3.68 -1.43
CA HIS A 407 14.82 -4.12 -2.82
C HIS A 407 15.32 -3.00 -3.75
N ALA A 408 14.92 -1.74 -3.53
CA ALA A 408 15.41 -0.61 -4.32
C ALA A 408 16.93 -0.41 -4.13
N LEU A 409 17.42 -0.55 -2.89
CA LEU A 409 18.83 -0.41 -2.55
C LEU A 409 19.67 -1.62 -2.96
N GLU A 410 19.08 -2.81 -3.01
CA GLU A 410 19.68 -4.00 -3.63
C GLU A 410 19.83 -3.81 -5.15
N ALA A 411 18.79 -3.29 -5.82
CA ALA A 411 18.83 -3.01 -7.25
C ALA A 411 19.84 -1.89 -7.58
N ARG A 412 19.95 -0.87 -6.72
CA ARG A 412 20.91 0.22 -6.86
C ARG A 412 21.37 0.75 -5.50
N ALA A 413 22.56 0.32 -5.09
CA ALA A 413 23.18 0.82 -3.86
C ALA A 413 23.28 2.36 -3.88
N GLY A 414 22.82 3.00 -2.80
CA GLY A 414 22.88 4.44 -2.62
C GLY A 414 21.85 5.26 -3.41
N TYR A 415 20.80 4.62 -3.97
CA TYR A 415 19.76 5.35 -4.71
C TYR A 415 19.10 6.43 -3.82
N ARG A 416 19.26 7.70 -4.22
CA ARG A 416 18.98 8.85 -3.34
C ARG A 416 17.54 8.92 -2.84
N LEU A 417 16.56 8.64 -3.71
CA LEU A 417 15.14 8.69 -3.31
C LEU A 417 14.83 7.61 -2.28
N ALA A 418 15.36 6.40 -2.46
CA ALA A 418 15.16 5.30 -1.52
C ALA A 418 15.74 5.65 -0.13
N LEU A 419 16.93 6.28 -0.08
CA LEU A 419 17.52 6.75 1.16
C LEU A 419 16.69 7.83 1.86
N LEU A 420 16.16 8.80 1.11
CA LEU A 420 15.32 9.87 1.64
C LEU A 420 13.99 9.34 2.18
N LEU A 421 13.34 8.42 1.46
CA LEU A 421 12.13 7.76 1.94
C LEU A 421 12.42 6.93 3.19
N ARG A 422 13.54 6.21 3.24
CA ARG A 422 13.93 5.45 4.44
C ARG A 422 14.14 6.34 5.66
N GLU A 423 14.75 7.51 5.46
CA GLU A 423 14.90 8.52 6.52
C GLU A 423 13.53 9.05 6.98
N LEU A 424 12.64 9.40 6.04
CA LEU A 424 11.29 9.83 6.33
C LEU A 424 10.51 8.78 7.13
N LEU A 425 10.52 7.51 6.68
CA LEU A 425 9.84 6.40 7.34
C LEU A 425 10.44 6.14 8.74
N GLY A 426 11.76 6.29 8.90
CA GLY A 426 12.44 6.16 10.19
C GLY A 426 12.01 7.19 11.23
N THR A 427 11.42 8.33 10.83
CA THR A 427 10.83 9.30 11.78
C THR A 427 9.52 8.82 12.41
N GLY A 428 8.89 7.79 11.84
CA GLY A 428 7.57 7.33 12.26
C GLY A 428 6.46 8.35 12.00
N ILE A 429 6.62 9.25 11.02
CA ILE A 429 5.56 10.16 10.59
C ILE A 429 4.71 9.46 9.53
N LEU A 430 3.40 9.36 9.79
CA LEU A 430 2.41 9.00 8.78
C LEU A 430 1.86 10.25 8.09
N PRO A 431 1.42 10.14 6.81
CA PRO A 431 0.78 11.24 6.12
C PRO A 431 -0.43 11.77 6.88
N ASP A 432 -0.67 13.08 6.82
CA ASP A 432 -1.79 13.73 7.50
C ASP A 432 -3.15 13.15 7.08
N TRP A 433 -3.32 12.74 5.83
CA TRP A 433 -4.59 12.17 5.34
C TRP A 433 -4.92 10.79 5.92
N THR A 434 -3.93 10.03 6.42
CA THR A 434 -4.21 8.75 7.09
C THR A 434 -4.82 8.94 8.47
N ARG A 435 -4.87 10.18 8.97
CA ARG A 435 -5.47 10.53 10.26
C ARG A 435 -7.00 10.66 10.22
N SER A 436 -7.60 10.68 9.04
CA SER A 436 -9.05 10.81 8.88
C SER A 436 -9.63 9.52 8.32
N ARG A 437 -10.75 9.04 8.87
CA ARG A 437 -11.47 7.86 8.36
C ARG A 437 -11.96 8.03 6.91
N THR A 438 -12.27 9.28 6.51
CA THR A 438 -12.67 9.60 5.12
C THR A 438 -11.48 9.85 4.20
N GLY A 439 -10.30 10.12 4.77
CA GLY A 439 -9.07 10.38 4.03
C GLY A 439 -8.15 9.16 3.89
N SER A 440 -8.26 8.18 4.78
CA SER A 440 -7.48 6.95 4.75
C SER A 440 -7.83 6.09 3.55
N TRP A 441 -6.85 5.34 3.04
CA TRP A 441 -7.08 4.36 2.00
C TRP A 441 -8.07 3.29 2.51
N PRO A 442 -9.17 3.02 1.79
CA PRO A 442 -10.31 2.27 2.33
C PRO A 442 -10.10 0.75 2.46
N GLY A 443 -8.93 0.22 2.09
CA GLY A 443 -8.78 -1.22 1.84
C GLY A 443 -8.95 -1.55 0.37
N ILE A 444 -8.64 -2.80 0.00
CA ILE A 444 -9.08 -3.33 -1.30
C ILE A 444 -10.60 -3.45 -1.20
N PRO A 445 -11.39 -2.91 -2.15
CA PRO A 445 -12.82 -3.14 -2.15
C PRO A 445 -13.07 -4.65 -2.25
N ASP A 446 -13.83 -5.19 -1.30
CA ASP A 446 -14.43 -6.52 -1.46
C ASP A 446 -15.20 -6.50 -2.79
N GLY A 447 -14.85 -7.42 -3.70
CA GLY A 447 -15.50 -7.59 -5.01
C GLY A 447 -17.01 -7.65 -4.90
#